data_AF-A0A7Z0SIC4-F1
#
_entry.id   AF-A0A7Z0SIC4-F1
#
_cell.length_a   1.000
_cell.length_b   1.000
_cell.length_c   1.000
_cell.angle_alpha   90.00
_cell.angle_beta   90.00
_cell.angle_gamma   90.00
#
_symmetry.space_group_name_H-M   'P 1'
#
loop_
_entity.id
_entity.type
_entity.pdbx_description
1 polymer ?
#
loop_
_entity_poly.entity_id
_entity_poly.type
_entity_poly.pdbx_seq_one_letter_code
_entity_poly.pdbx_strand_id
1 'polypeptide(L)'
;MATAKKSASLATDGEKAKRGRPVRYRPEYAEQAYKLCLLGATDKDMADFFEVGESTINRWKGRHSEFWESIKRGKSVADANVAHALYQRAIGCSHPDVHVSNFQGEITVTELTKHYPPDTGAAFIWLKNRQPKKWRDKIEVESEVNMNMFPPKEELDALYAKVLAEAEAESKLITGRMERLGIKPDVVDQE
;
A
#
# COMPACT_ATOMS: atom_id res chain seq x y z
N MET A 1 20.71 38.30 58.13
CA MET A 1 19.37 37.78 57.72
C MET A 1 19.25 37.87 56.21
N ALA A 2 18.48 36.94 55.63
CA ALA A 2 17.94 36.92 54.27
C ALA A 2 18.89 36.50 53.12
N THR A 3 18.95 35.19 52.96
CA THR A 3 19.01 34.44 51.70
C THR A 3 18.17 35.04 50.56
N ALA A 4 18.72 35.09 49.35
CA ALA A 4 17.91 35.17 48.13
C ALA A 4 18.52 34.30 47.03
N LYS A 5 17.97 33.08 46.88
CA LYS A 5 18.07 32.22 45.70
C LYS A 5 17.56 33.00 44.48
N LYS A 6 18.34 33.07 43.41
CA LYS A 6 17.81 33.32 42.06
C LYS A 6 18.21 32.17 41.16
N SER A 7 17.28 31.24 41.02
CA SER A 7 17.28 30.10 40.11
C SER A 7 16.80 30.52 38.72
N ALA A 8 17.28 29.77 37.70
CA ALA A 8 16.81 29.71 36.31
C ALA A 8 17.10 30.96 35.44
N SER A 9 17.51 30.85 34.18
CA SER A 9 17.48 29.74 33.22
C SER A 9 18.62 29.93 32.20
N LEU A 10 19.46 28.91 31.98
CA LEU A 10 20.24 28.86 30.75
C LEU A 10 19.24 28.62 29.61
N ALA A 11 19.06 29.62 28.76
CA ALA A 11 18.47 29.42 27.45
C ALA A 11 19.39 28.48 26.67
N THR A 12 18.99 27.21 26.56
CA THR A 12 19.58 26.31 25.57
C THR A 12 19.04 26.76 24.21
N ASP A 13 19.82 27.56 23.51
CA ASP A 13 19.65 27.80 22.09
C ASP A 13 19.58 26.43 21.41
N GLY A 14 18.41 26.12 20.86
CA GLY A 14 18.17 24.89 20.12
C GLY A 14 19.10 24.82 18.92
N GLU A 15 20.16 24.03 19.06
CA GLU A 15 21.07 23.68 17.98
C GLU A 15 20.25 22.98 16.90
N LYS A 16 19.88 23.72 15.85
CA LYS A 16 19.25 23.16 14.67
C LYS A 16 20.22 22.14 14.08
N ALA A 17 19.85 20.86 14.18
CA ALA A 17 20.62 19.75 13.64
C ALA A 17 21.15 20.09 12.24
N LYS A 18 22.48 20.08 12.08
CA LYS A 18 23.15 20.22 10.78
C LYS A 18 22.53 19.18 9.84
N ARG A 19 21.66 19.61 8.93
CA ARG A 19 21.15 18.80 7.84
C ARG A 19 22.37 18.23 7.11
N GLY A 20 22.63 16.93 7.31
CA GLY A 20 23.73 16.23 6.67
C GLY A 20 23.68 16.50 5.17
N ARG A 21 24.87 16.66 4.57
CA ARG A 21 25.01 16.85 3.11
C ARG A 21 24.32 15.66 2.44
N PRO A 22 23.24 15.86 1.65
CA PRO A 22 22.60 14.74 0.97
C PRO A 22 23.65 14.07 0.08
N VAL A 23 23.79 12.75 0.24
CA VAL A 23 24.71 11.94 -0.55
C VAL A 23 24.41 12.20 -2.02
N ARG A 24 25.40 12.71 -2.75
CA ARG A 24 25.24 13.00 -4.18
C ARG A 24 25.09 11.67 -4.92
N TYR A 25 24.11 11.61 -5.82
CA TYR A 25 23.93 10.46 -6.69
C TYR A 25 25.19 10.22 -7.52
N ARG A 26 25.61 8.96 -7.63
CA ARG A 26 26.69 8.50 -8.52
C ARG A 26 26.10 7.51 -9.51
N PRO A 27 26.49 7.56 -10.80
CA PRO A 27 25.96 6.65 -11.81
C PRO A 27 26.25 5.16 -11.50
N GLU A 28 27.35 4.88 -10.79
CA GLU A 28 27.71 3.54 -10.27
C GLU A 28 26.59 2.91 -9.41
N TYR A 29 25.76 3.73 -8.75
CA TYR A 29 24.66 3.24 -7.92
C TYR A 29 23.56 2.57 -8.75
N ALA A 30 23.44 2.85 -10.05
CA ALA A 30 22.49 2.17 -10.92
C ALA A 30 22.82 0.68 -11.07
N GLU A 31 24.09 0.34 -11.32
CA GLU A 31 24.53 -1.05 -11.41
C GLU A 31 24.44 -1.78 -10.06
N GLN A 32 24.77 -1.10 -8.97
CA GLN A 32 24.64 -1.66 -7.62
C GLN A 32 23.17 -1.93 -7.28
N ALA A 33 22.27 -0.99 -7.59
CA ALA A 33 20.83 -1.18 -7.40
C ALA A 33 20.27 -2.33 -8.25
N TYR A 34 20.75 -2.49 -9.50
CA TYR A 34 20.40 -3.65 -10.32
C TYR A 34 20.77 -4.97 -9.65
N LYS A 35 22.02 -5.09 -9.17
CA LYS A 35 22.52 -6.29 -8.49
C LYS A 35 21.75 -6.57 -7.18
N LEU A 36 21.45 -5.54 -6.41
CA LEU A 36 20.65 -5.65 -5.18
C LEU A 36 19.23 -6.13 -5.47
N CYS A 37 18.58 -5.56 -6.51
CA CYS A 37 17.25 -6.01 -6.93
C CYS A 37 17.25 -7.46 -7.45
N LEU A 38 18.33 -7.91 -8.09
CA LEU A 38 18.48 -9.31 -8.51
C LEU A 38 18.55 -10.27 -7.31
N LEU A 39 19.09 -9.81 -6.18
CA LEU A 39 19.11 -10.53 -4.91
C LEU A 39 17.77 -10.45 -4.15
N GLY A 40 16.78 -9.74 -4.68
CA GLY A 40 15.47 -9.56 -4.05
C GLY A 40 15.40 -8.45 -3.00
N ALA A 41 16.37 -7.53 -2.98
CA ALA A 41 16.38 -6.41 -2.04
C ALA A 41 15.18 -5.47 -2.25
N THR A 42 14.56 -5.05 -1.16
CA THR A 42 13.49 -4.04 -1.18
C THR A 42 14.08 -2.63 -1.27
N ASP A 43 13.22 -1.64 -1.52
CA ASP A 43 13.66 -0.24 -1.57
C ASP A 43 14.20 0.25 -0.22
N LYS A 44 13.74 -0.35 0.88
CA LYS A 44 14.26 -0.12 2.23
C LYS A 44 15.66 -0.72 2.41
N ASP A 45 15.87 -1.96 1.99
CA ASP A 45 17.18 -2.62 2.07
C ASP A 45 18.23 -1.88 1.21
N MET A 46 17.81 -1.35 0.05
CA MET A 46 18.66 -0.48 -0.76
C MET A 46 18.98 0.84 -0.04
N ALA A 47 18.00 1.45 0.62
CA ALA A 47 18.20 2.67 1.39
C ALA A 47 19.22 2.46 2.52
N ASP A 48 19.10 1.34 3.24
CA ASP A 48 20.04 0.92 4.28
C ASP A 48 21.44 0.64 3.69
N PHE A 49 21.54 -0.05 2.55
CA PHE A 49 22.83 -0.32 1.88
C PHE A 49 23.57 0.94 1.44
N PHE A 50 22.84 1.95 0.95
CA PHE A 50 23.42 3.22 0.51
C PHE A 50 23.57 4.23 1.66
N GLU A 51 23.17 3.88 2.89
CA GLU A 51 23.13 4.76 4.06
C GLU A 51 22.35 6.06 3.80
N VAL A 52 21.26 5.97 3.04
CA VAL A 52 20.38 7.10 2.72
C VAL A 52 18.95 6.82 3.16
N GLY A 53 18.18 7.87 3.44
CA GLY A 53 16.74 7.67 3.67
C GLY A 53 16.01 7.22 2.39
N GLU A 54 14.92 6.47 2.55
CA GLU A 54 14.05 6.01 1.44
C GLU A 54 13.58 7.17 0.53
N SER A 55 13.37 8.35 1.11
CA SER A 55 13.02 9.58 0.37
C SER A 55 14.09 10.01 -0.63
N THR A 56 15.36 9.71 -0.37
CA THR A 56 16.47 9.97 -1.30
C THR A 56 16.49 8.98 -2.45
N ILE A 57 16.23 7.69 -2.19
CA ILE A 57 16.07 6.69 -3.25
C ILE A 57 14.90 7.05 -4.17
N ASN A 58 13.76 7.45 -3.62
CA ASN A 58 12.60 7.90 -4.42
C ASN A 58 12.91 9.16 -5.23
N ARG A 59 13.69 10.10 -4.67
CA ARG A 59 14.20 11.27 -5.41
C ARG A 59 15.12 10.86 -6.56
N TRP A 60 15.99 9.86 -6.36
CA TRP A 60 16.88 9.36 -7.41
C TRP A 60 16.09 8.71 -8.55
N LYS A 61 15.06 7.91 -8.25
CA LYS A 61 14.17 7.31 -9.27
C LYS A 61 13.51 8.37 -10.15
N GLY A 62 13.09 9.51 -9.58
CA GLY A 62 12.45 10.58 -10.33
C GLY A 62 13.41 11.46 -11.15
N ARG A 63 14.66 11.61 -10.70
CA ARG A 63 15.66 12.49 -11.35
C ARG A 63 16.61 11.76 -12.31
N HIS A 64 16.80 10.46 -12.12
CA HIS A 64 17.74 9.64 -12.88
C HIS A 64 17.01 8.43 -13.48
N SER A 65 16.69 8.51 -14.78
CA SER A 65 15.99 7.44 -15.50
C SER A 65 16.78 6.13 -15.53
N GLU A 66 18.11 6.20 -15.69
CA GLU A 66 19.01 5.03 -15.71
C GLU A 66 18.96 4.23 -14.40
N PHE A 67 18.91 4.93 -13.26
CA PHE A 67 18.76 4.30 -11.94
C PHE A 67 17.42 3.56 -11.84
N TRP A 68 16.36 4.21 -12.32
CA TRP A 68 15.02 3.63 -12.26
C TRP A 68 14.85 2.43 -13.20
N GLU A 69 15.40 2.52 -14.40
CA GLU A 69 15.40 1.43 -15.38
C GLU A 69 16.18 0.21 -14.85
N SER A 70 17.33 0.45 -14.23
CA SER A 70 18.14 -0.59 -13.59
C SER A 70 17.36 -1.34 -12.50
N ILE A 71 16.64 -0.62 -11.64
CA ILE A 71 15.77 -1.23 -10.61
C ILE A 71 14.65 -2.04 -11.25
N LYS A 72 13.95 -1.49 -12.26
CA LYS A 72 12.87 -2.20 -12.96
C LYS A 72 13.36 -3.50 -13.59
N ARG A 73 14.48 -3.43 -14.30
CA ARG A 73 15.11 -4.60 -14.91
C ARG A 73 15.51 -5.65 -13.87
N GLY A 74 16.12 -5.22 -12.77
CA GLY A 74 16.52 -6.10 -11.67
C GLY A 74 15.31 -6.85 -11.08
N LYS A 75 14.26 -6.12 -10.73
CA LYS A 75 13.02 -6.70 -10.19
C LYS A 75 12.35 -7.65 -11.18
N SER A 76 12.24 -7.25 -12.44
CA SER A 76 11.65 -8.10 -13.48
C SER A 76 12.40 -9.42 -13.68
N VAL A 77 13.73 -9.42 -13.61
CA VAL A 77 14.54 -10.65 -13.73
C VAL A 77 14.40 -11.51 -12.48
N ALA A 78 14.44 -10.91 -11.29
CA ALA A 78 14.22 -11.64 -10.04
C ALA A 78 12.83 -12.32 -10.03
N ASP A 79 11.79 -11.60 -10.39
CA ASP A 79 10.42 -12.12 -10.49
C ASP A 79 10.32 -13.24 -11.54
N ALA A 80 11.00 -13.10 -12.68
CA ALA A 80 11.05 -14.13 -13.71
C ALA A 80 11.73 -15.42 -13.23
N ASN A 81 12.82 -15.30 -12.46
CA ASN A 81 13.51 -16.46 -11.88
C ASN A 81 12.62 -17.21 -10.89
N VAL A 82 11.89 -16.47 -10.03
CA VAL A 82 10.91 -17.06 -9.11
C VAL A 82 9.78 -17.74 -9.88
N ALA A 83 9.25 -17.10 -10.92
CA ALA A 83 8.22 -17.68 -11.78
C ALA A 83 8.70 -18.98 -12.45
N HIS A 84 9.95 -19.02 -12.94
CA HIS A 84 10.54 -20.22 -13.52
C HIS A 84 10.70 -21.34 -12.48
N ALA A 85 11.24 -21.03 -11.30
CA ALA A 85 11.39 -22.02 -10.22
C ALA A 85 10.02 -22.56 -9.74
N LEU A 86 9.02 -21.68 -9.60
CA LEU A 86 7.66 -22.07 -9.24
C LEU A 86 7.03 -22.95 -10.31
N TYR A 87 7.24 -22.65 -11.59
CA TYR A 87 6.79 -23.47 -12.70
C TYR A 87 7.41 -24.87 -12.67
N GLN A 88 8.74 -24.97 -12.48
CA GLN A 88 9.44 -26.25 -12.33
C GLN A 88 8.87 -27.08 -11.17
N ARG A 89 8.57 -26.43 -10.04
CA ARG A 89 7.92 -27.09 -8.89
C ARG A 89 6.47 -27.51 -9.18
N ALA A 90 5.74 -26.73 -10.00
CA ALA A 90 4.36 -27.03 -10.38
C ALA A 90 4.25 -28.23 -11.35
N ILE A 91 5.22 -28.42 -12.25
CA ILE A 91 5.24 -29.58 -13.17
C ILE A 91 5.92 -30.81 -12.56
N GLY A 92 6.75 -30.62 -11.53
CA GLY A 92 7.65 -31.64 -11.00
C GLY A 92 8.98 -31.63 -11.76
N CYS A 93 10.08 -31.69 -11.01
CA CYS A 93 11.42 -31.67 -11.58
C CYS A 93 12.20 -32.92 -11.16
N SER A 94 13.08 -33.39 -12.02
CA SER A 94 14.01 -34.48 -11.73
C SER A 94 15.40 -33.87 -11.61
N HIS A 95 16.07 -34.10 -10.50
CA HIS A 95 17.43 -33.62 -10.26
C HIS A 95 18.39 -34.80 -10.13
N PRO A 96 19.50 -34.82 -10.89
CA PRO A 96 20.55 -35.80 -10.64
C PRO A 96 21.13 -35.54 -9.25
N ASP A 97 21.14 -36.56 -8.42
CA ASP A 97 21.73 -36.56 -7.11
C ASP A 97 22.79 -37.66 -7.02
N VAL A 98 23.70 -37.53 -6.07
CA VAL A 98 24.80 -38.46 -5.91
C VAL A 98 24.73 -39.03 -4.51
N HIS A 99 24.50 -40.34 -4.42
CA HIS A 99 24.56 -41.03 -3.16
C HIS A 99 26.00 -41.51 -2.92
N VAL A 100 26.69 -40.83 -2.01
CA VAL A 100 28.05 -41.20 -1.58
C VAL A 100 27.94 -42.10 -0.37
N SER A 101 28.35 -43.36 -0.51
CA SER A 101 28.45 -44.31 0.59
C SER A 101 29.90 -44.74 0.80
N ASN A 102 30.30 -44.95 2.05
CA ASN A 102 31.61 -45.48 2.41
C ASN A 102 31.42 -46.89 2.99
N PHE A 103 32.04 -47.87 2.35
CA PHE A 103 32.14 -49.22 2.88
C PHE A 103 33.60 -49.63 2.93
N GLN A 104 34.11 -49.92 4.13
CA GLN A 104 35.49 -50.38 4.36
C GLN A 104 36.61 -49.45 3.81
N GLY A 105 36.38 -48.15 3.74
CA GLY A 105 37.38 -47.17 3.27
C GLY A 105 37.36 -46.93 1.76
N GLU A 106 36.52 -47.64 1.00
CA GLU A 106 36.26 -47.36 -0.41
C GLU A 106 35.01 -46.47 -0.54
N ILE A 107 35.17 -45.34 -1.23
CA ILE A 107 34.09 -44.36 -1.47
C ILE A 107 33.39 -44.77 -2.75
N THR A 108 32.19 -45.34 -2.61
CA THR A 108 31.33 -45.67 -3.76
C THR A 108 30.40 -44.51 -4.04
N VAL A 109 30.44 -44.02 -5.29
CA VAL A 109 29.63 -42.92 -5.77
C VAL A 109 28.56 -43.49 -6.70
N THR A 110 27.31 -43.55 -6.24
CA THR A 110 26.18 -44.03 -7.04
C THR A 110 25.37 -42.85 -7.55
N GLU A 111 25.23 -42.72 -8.87
CA GLU A 111 24.35 -41.73 -9.50
C GLU A 111 22.88 -42.12 -9.26
N LEU A 112 22.11 -41.21 -8.66
CA LEU A 112 20.70 -41.40 -8.34
C LEU A 112 19.88 -40.23 -8.88
N THR A 113 18.87 -40.47 -9.70
CA THR A 113 17.95 -39.39 -10.09
C THR A 113 16.86 -39.22 -9.04
N LYS A 114 16.89 -38.10 -8.29
CA LYS A 114 15.82 -37.74 -7.36
C LYS A 114 14.66 -37.09 -8.13
N HIS A 115 13.50 -37.74 -8.07
CA HIS A 115 12.26 -37.24 -8.66
C HIS A 115 11.48 -36.43 -7.60
N TYR A 116 11.23 -35.15 -7.88
CA TYR A 116 10.35 -34.33 -7.06
C TYR A 116 8.95 -34.31 -7.68
N PRO A 117 7.90 -34.73 -6.94
CA PRO A 117 6.54 -34.70 -7.46
C PRO A 117 6.08 -33.24 -7.64
N PRO A 118 5.12 -33.00 -8.56
CA PRO A 118 4.51 -31.69 -8.72
C PRO A 118 3.82 -31.25 -7.42
N ASP A 119 4.02 -29.99 -7.04
CA ASP A 119 3.34 -29.38 -5.91
C ASP A 119 1.97 -28.84 -6.35
N THR A 120 0.90 -29.37 -5.77
CA THR A 120 -0.48 -29.00 -6.13
C THR A 120 -0.79 -27.53 -5.80
N GLY A 121 -0.22 -26.99 -4.71
CA GLY A 121 -0.37 -25.59 -4.34
C GLY A 121 0.28 -24.65 -5.34
N ALA A 122 1.53 -24.94 -5.75
CA ALA A 122 2.22 -24.20 -6.79
C ALA A 122 1.47 -24.25 -8.13
N ALA A 123 0.95 -25.41 -8.51
CA ALA A 123 0.13 -25.57 -9.71
C ALA A 123 -1.15 -24.73 -9.66
N PHE A 124 -1.86 -24.74 -8.53
CA PHE A 124 -3.08 -23.97 -8.35
C PHE A 124 -2.84 -22.46 -8.38
N ILE A 125 -1.78 -21.98 -7.70
CA ILE A 125 -1.37 -20.56 -7.73
C ILE A 125 -1.02 -20.12 -9.15
N TRP A 126 -0.25 -20.95 -9.89
CA TRP A 126 0.09 -20.68 -11.27
C TRP A 126 -1.15 -20.54 -12.16
N LEU A 127 -2.09 -21.49 -12.05
CA LEU A 127 -3.32 -21.49 -12.83
C LEU A 127 -4.26 -20.33 -12.46
N LYS A 128 -4.33 -19.94 -11.18
CA LYS A 128 -5.03 -18.73 -10.73
C LYS A 128 -4.49 -17.46 -11.38
N ASN A 129 -3.18 -17.32 -11.46
CA ASN A 129 -2.54 -16.15 -12.04
C ASN A 129 -2.66 -16.12 -13.57
N ARG A 130 -2.55 -17.27 -14.25
CA ARG A 130 -2.51 -17.36 -15.72
C ARG A 130 -3.89 -17.53 -16.38
N GLN A 131 -4.84 -18.13 -15.67
CA GLN A 131 -6.22 -18.37 -16.12
C GLN A 131 -7.24 -17.96 -15.04
N PRO A 132 -7.28 -16.67 -14.66
CA PRO A 132 -8.12 -16.21 -13.54
C PRO A 132 -9.60 -16.47 -13.78
N LYS A 133 -10.07 -16.40 -15.04
CA LYS A 133 -11.48 -16.67 -15.38
C LYS A 133 -11.96 -18.09 -15.02
N LYS A 134 -11.05 -19.08 -14.97
CA LYS A 134 -11.38 -20.48 -14.73
C LYS A 134 -11.03 -20.95 -13.31
N TRP A 135 -9.98 -20.37 -12.72
CA TRP A 135 -9.39 -20.87 -11.47
C TRP A 135 -9.47 -19.90 -10.29
N ARG A 136 -9.85 -18.63 -10.51
CA ARG A 136 -10.02 -17.69 -9.41
C ARG A 136 -11.25 -18.08 -8.59
N ASP A 137 -11.12 -18.02 -7.28
CA ASP A 137 -12.22 -18.35 -6.38
C ASP A 137 -13.37 -17.37 -6.60
N LYS A 138 -14.58 -17.88 -6.73
CA LYS A 138 -15.80 -17.08 -6.86
C LYS A 138 -16.15 -16.54 -5.47
N ILE A 139 -16.07 -15.23 -5.29
CA ILE A 139 -16.52 -14.57 -4.07
C ILE A 139 -17.97 -14.18 -4.31
N GLU A 140 -18.90 -14.95 -3.76
CA GLU A 140 -20.32 -14.59 -3.74
C GLU A 140 -20.52 -13.64 -2.56
N VAL A 141 -20.64 -12.34 -2.86
CA VAL A 141 -20.99 -11.32 -1.87
C VAL A 141 -22.50 -11.31 -1.78
N GLU A 142 -23.05 -12.05 -0.82
CA GLU A 142 -24.44 -11.88 -0.42
C GLU A 142 -24.57 -10.52 0.27
N SER A 143 -24.94 -9.50 -0.49
CA SER A 143 -25.35 -8.23 0.10
C SER A 143 -26.76 -8.41 0.64
N GLU A 144 -26.87 -8.67 1.94
CA GLU A 144 -28.11 -8.45 2.67
C GLU A 144 -28.39 -6.93 2.68
N VAL A 145 -29.01 -6.44 1.62
CA VAL A 145 -29.47 -5.06 1.56
C VAL A 145 -30.63 -4.96 2.53
N ASN A 146 -30.33 -4.50 3.75
CA ASN A 146 -31.35 -4.15 4.72
C ASN A 146 -32.10 -2.91 4.18
N MET A 147 -33.26 -3.14 3.58
CA MET A 147 -34.14 -2.10 3.01
C MET A 147 -34.75 -1.17 4.08
N ASN A 148 -34.48 -1.42 5.38
CA ASN A 148 -35.02 -0.67 6.51
C ASN A 148 -34.17 0.57 6.87
N MET A 149 -33.44 1.13 5.91
CA MET A 149 -32.59 2.31 6.09
C MET A 149 -33.38 3.62 6.26
N PHE A 150 -34.68 3.61 5.98
CA PHE A 150 -35.55 4.74 6.23
C PHE A 150 -36.29 4.59 7.56
N PRO A 151 -36.39 5.67 8.37
CA PRO A 151 -37.23 5.66 9.56
C PRO A 151 -38.68 5.31 9.16
N PRO A 152 -39.45 4.65 10.05
CA PRO A 152 -40.85 4.33 9.80
C PRO A 152 -41.62 5.55 9.28
N LYS A 153 -42.56 5.33 8.37
CA LYS A 153 -43.31 6.41 7.69
C LYS A 153 -43.86 7.45 8.67
N GLU A 154 -44.34 7.01 9.83
CA GLU A 154 -44.88 7.86 10.88
C GLU A 154 -43.85 8.83 11.49
N GLU A 155 -42.61 8.38 11.69
CA GLU A 155 -41.52 9.22 12.18
C GLU A 155 -41.06 10.21 11.11
N LEU A 156 -41.07 9.80 9.84
CA LEU A 156 -40.72 10.64 8.71
C LEU A 156 -41.75 11.76 8.50
N ASP A 157 -43.05 11.43 8.56
CA ASP A 157 -44.14 12.40 8.44
C ASP A 157 -44.10 13.44 9.59
N ALA A 158 -43.78 13.00 10.81
CA ALA A 158 -43.60 13.90 11.95
C ALA A 158 -42.39 14.84 11.78
N LEU A 159 -41.31 14.35 11.15
CA LEU A 159 -40.12 15.15 10.88
C LEU A 159 -40.40 16.18 9.76
N TYR A 160 -41.11 15.79 8.70
CA TYR A 160 -41.57 16.71 7.66
C TYR A 160 -42.50 17.78 8.21
N ALA A 161 -43.46 17.43 9.07
CA ALA A 161 -44.38 18.38 9.68
C ALA A 161 -43.65 19.44 10.53
N LYS A 162 -42.61 19.05 11.27
CA LYS A 162 -41.77 19.99 12.03
C LYS A 162 -41.00 20.95 11.14
N VAL A 163 -40.38 20.43 10.08
CA VAL A 163 -39.60 21.25 9.12
C VAL A 163 -40.52 22.23 8.38
N LEU A 164 -41.73 21.80 7.99
CA LEU A 164 -42.71 22.66 7.34
C LEU A 164 -43.16 23.80 8.27
N ALA A 165 -43.42 23.49 9.55
CA ALA A 165 -43.81 24.48 10.55
C ALA A 165 -42.70 25.49 10.86
N GLU A 166 -41.44 25.05 10.89
CA GLU A 166 -40.27 25.93 11.04
C GLU A 166 -40.11 26.85 9.83
N ALA A 167 -40.23 26.31 8.61
CA ALA A 167 -40.20 27.10 7.37
C ALA A 167 -41.33 28.14 7.27
N GLU A 168 -42.54 27.81 7.76
CA GLU A 168 -43.64 28.76 7.86
C GLU A 168 -43.40 29.86 8.90
N ALA A 169 -42.73 29.54 10.01
CA ALA A 169 -42.37 30.53 11.01
C ALA A 169 -41.28 31.48 10.47
N GLU A 170 -40.28 30.93 9.78
CA GLU A 170 -39.25 31.72 9.10
C GLU A 170 -39.83 32.58 7.99
N SER A 171 -40.73 32.05 7.17
CA SER A 171 -41.38 32.83 6.10
C SER A 171 -42.19 33.99 6.67
N LYS A 172 -42.92 33.80 7.78
CA LYS A 172 -43.64 34.87 8.50
C LYS A 172 -42.71 35.94 9.07
N LEU A 173 -41.53 35.55 9.58
CA LEU A 173 -40.52 36.49 10.06
C LEU A 173 -39.90 37.29 8.92
N ILE A 174 -39.64 36.62 7.79
CA ILE A 174 -39.13 37.23 6.57
C ILE A 174 -40.15 38.20 5.99
N THR A 175 -41.43 37.81 5.86
CA THR A 175 -42.50 38.69 5.37
C THR A 175 -42.73 39.87 6.30
N GLY A 176 -42.80 39.68 7.61
CA GLY A 176 -42.92 40.78 8.58
C GLY A 176 -41.69 41.69 8.65
N ARG A 177 -40.50 41.21 8.25
CA ARG A 177 -39.30 42.05 8.06
C ARG A 177 -39.36 42.80 6.72
N MET A 178 -39.87 42.19 5.67
CA MET A 178 -40.05 42.78 4.34
C MET A 178 -41.08 43.91 4.35
N GLU A 179 -42.23 43.70 5.02
CA GLU A 179 -43.27 44.71 5.20
C GLU A 179 -42.76 45.97 5.93
N ARG A 180 -41.92 45.78 6.96
CA ARG A 180 -41.26 46.89 7.68
C ARG A 180 -40.26 47.68 6.83
N LEU A 181 -39.71 47.05 5.78
CA LEU A 181 -38.80 47.69 4.83
C LEU A 181 -39.53 48.24 3.59
N GLY A 182 -40.87 48.14 3.54
CA GLY A 182 -41.70 48.64 2.44
C GLY A 182 -41.60 47.82 1.15
N ILE A 183 -41.02 46.63 1.21
CA ILE A 183 -40.87 45.71 0.08
C ILE A 183 -42.05 44.72 0.15
N LYS A 184 -42.96 44.78 -0.82
CA LYS A 184 -44.05 43.81 -0.92
C LYS A 184 -43.48 42.48 -1.43
N PRO A 185 -43.76 41.34 -0.77
CA PRO A 185 -43.37 40.04 -1.30
C PRO A 185 -44.13 39.78 -2.60
N ASP A 186 -43.44 39.31 -3.64
CA ASP A 186 -44.08 38.78 -4.83
C ASP A 186 -44.84 37.52 -4.42
N VAL A 187 -46.17 37.63 -4.33
CA VAL A 187 -47.05 36.50 -4.09
C VAL A 187 -46.97 35.64 -5.34
N VAL A 188 -46.23 34.53 -5.24
CA VAL A 188 -46.30 33.47 -6.25
C VAL A 188 -47.66 32.80 -6.04
N ASP A 189 -48.67 33.26 -6.77
CA ASP A 189 -49.96 32.58 -6.86
C ASP A 189 -49.71 31.14 -7.32
N GLN A 190 -49.99 30.18 -6.45
CA GLN A 190 -49.99 28.76 -6.78
C GLN A 190 -51.38 28.40 -7.34
N GLU A 191 -51.41 27.92 -8.59
CA GLU A 191 -52.55 27.16 -9.15
C GLU A 191 -52.81 25.85 -8.39
#